data_AF-A0A7C9AX06-F1
#
_entry.id   AF-A0A7C9AX06-F1
#
_cell.length_a   1.000
_cell.length_b   1.000
_cell.length_c   1.000
_cell.angle_alpha   90.00
_cell.angle_beta   90.00
_cell.angle_gamma   90.00
#
_symmetry.space_group_name_H-M   'P 1'
#
loop_
_entity.id
_entity.type
_entity.pdbx_description
1 polymer ?
#
loop_
_entity_poly.entity_id
_entity_poly.type
_entity_poly.pdbx_seq_one_letter_code
_entity_poly.pdbx_strand_id
1 'polypeptide(L)'
;GVTLVGHCGSMIRLDMPGVPTHGLETSRKPDNMGIAFHATAPKKESFPFDESQRVYAGFVRINQNVLDAPIIEYAENGCFLMIFPQNEGTLLFLPQPRCAPPQISSGSEKSDEGEGSSSGKSITEVQGILD
;
A
#
# COMPACT_ATOMS: atom_id res chain seq x y z
N GLY A 1 -26.77 -8.05 -36.52
CA GLY A 1 -25.35 -7.83 -36.20
C GLY A 1 -25.27 -7.19 -34.83
N VAL A 2 -24.43 -7.70 -33.94
CA VAL A 2 -24.20 -7.08 -32.62
C VAL A 2 -23.08 -6.07 -32.80
N THR A 3 -23.43 -4.79 -32.83
CA THR A 3 -22.45 -3.71 -32.80
C THR A 3 -21.96 -3.59 -31.36
N LEU A 4 -20.76 -4.07 -31.08
CA LEU A 4 -20.03 -3.70 -29.86
C LEU A 4 -19.65 -2.22 -30.00
N VAL A 5 -20.52 -1.32 -29.53
CA VAL A 5 -20.17 0.07 -29.33
C VAL A 5 -19.22 0.09 -28.14
N GLY A 6 -17.92 0.14 -28.43
CA GLY A 6 -16.85 0.12 -27.43
C GLY A 6 -16.93 1.34 -26.54
N HIS A 7 -17.61 1.21 -25.40
CA HIS A 7 -17.39 2.10 -24.29
C HIS A 7 -16.13 1.62 -23.57
N CYS A 8 -15.05 2.39 -23.71
CA CYS A 8 -13.78 2.21 -23.01
C CYS A 8 -14.01 2.38 -21.50
N GLY A 9 -14.36 1.29 -20.82
CA GLY A 9 -14.31 1.19 -19.37
C GLY A 9 -12.91 0.82 -18.89
N SER A 10 -12.68 0.95 -17.59
CA SER A 10 -11.43 0.56 -16.95
C SER A 10 -11.61 -0.66 -16.05
N MET A 11 -10.52 -1.37 -15.82
CA MET A 11 -10.44 -2.52 -14.94
C MET A 11 -9.26 -2.35 -14.01
N ILE A 12 -9.51 -2.42 -12.70
CA ILE A 12 -8.47 -2.35 -11.68
C ILE A 12 -8.43 -3.69 -10.97
N ARG A 13 -7.26 -4.31 -10.95
CA ARG A 13 -6.97 -5.53 -10.23
C ARG A 13 -5.95 -5.23 -9.12
N LEU A 14 -6.28 -5.64 -7.90
CA LEU A 14 -5.45 -5.50 -6.72
C LEU A 14 -5.09 -6.88 -6.18
N ASP A 15 -3.80 -7.22 -6.23
CA ASP A 15 -3.29 -8.44 -5.63
C ASP A 15 -2.99 -8.17 -4.14
N MET A 16 -3.77 -8.83 -3.28
CA MET A 16 -3.75 -8.71 -1.82
C MET A 16 -3.52 -10.09 -1.18
N PRO A 17 -2.30 -10.66 -1.32
CA PRO A 17 -2.01 -12.02 -0.91
C PRO A 17 -2.26 -12.27 0.59
N GLY A 18 -3.05 -13.32 0.86
CA GLY A 18 -3.41 -13.75 2.22
C GLY A 18 -4.61 -13.02 2.80
N VAL A 19 -5.23 -12.07 2.09
CA VAL A 19 -6.52 -11.51 2.49
C VAL A 19 -7.60 -12.60 2.31
N PRO A 20 -8.34 -12.97 3.36
CA PRO A 20 -9.47 -13.90 3.24
C PRO A 20 -10.62 -13.23 2.50
N THR A 21 -11.56 -14.01 1.93
CA THR A 21 -12.72 -13.46 1.18
C THR A 21 -13.53 -12.43 1.97
N HIS A 22 -13.66 -12.61 3.29
CA HIS A 22 -14.36 -11.66 4.18
C HIS A 22 -13.44 -10.57 4.77
N GLY A 23 -12.16 -10.58 4.43
CA GLY A 23 -11.16 -9.63 4.94
C GLY A 23 -11.06 -8.35 4.14
N LEU A 24 -11.88 -8.17 3.10
CA LEU A 24 -11.99 -6.94 2.31
C LEU A 24 -13.28 -6.20 2.66
N GLU A 25 -13.14 -4.92 2.96
CA GLU A 25 -14.24 -3.98 3.14
C GLU A 25 -14.15 -2.89 2.07
N THR A 26 -15.29 -2.55 1.46
CA THR A 26 -15.40 -1.44 0.50
C THR A 26 -16.45 -0.43 0.95
N SER A 27 -16.22 0.84 0.66
CA SER A 27 -17.13 1.94 1.00
C SER A 27 -17.20 2.94 -0.14
N ARG A 28 -18.39 3.13 -0.68
CA ARG A 28 -18.67 4.18 -1.68
C ARG A 28 -18.66 5.55 -1.02
N LYS A 29 -17.90 6.48 -1.60
CA LYS A 29 -17.73 7.87 -1.14
C LYS A 29 -18.21 8.82 -2.25
N PRO A 30 -19.50 9.22 -2.26
CA PRO A 30 -20.07 10.09 -3.29
C PRO A 30 -19.38 11.45 -3.35
N ASP A 31 -19.09 12.03 -2.17
CA ASP A 31 -18.43 13.34 -2.04
C ASP A 31 -17.04 13.38 -2.69
N ASN A 32 -16.37 12.22 -2.77
CA ASN A 32 -15.04 12.07 -3.35
C ASN A 32 -15.06 11.33 -4.70
N MET A 33 -16.26 11.07 -5.26
CA MET A 33 -16.47 10.33 -6.51
C MET A 33 -15.64 9.04 -6.56
N GLY A 34 -15.76 8.17 -5.55
CA GLY A 34 -14.92 6.97 -5.55
C GLY A 34 -15.25 5.93 -4.50
N ILE A 35 -14.39 4.91 -4.45
CA ILE A 35 -14.52 3.73 -3.60
C ILE A 35 -13.28 3.65 -2.73
N ALA A 36 -13.47 3.70 -1.41
CA ALA A 36 -12.43 3.34 -0.46
C ALA A 36 -12.44 1.82 -0.28
N PHE A 37 -11.25 1.21 -0.20
CA PHE A 37 -11.10 -0.19 0.15
C PHE A 37 -10.11 -0.34 1.30
N HIS A 38 -10.36 -1.32 2.15
CA HIS A 38 -9.49 -1.71 3.24
C HIS A 38 -9.50 -3.23 3.35
N ALA A 39 -8.32 -3.84 3.45
CA ALA A 39 -8.20 -5.27 3.64
C ALA A 39 -7.03 -5.64 4.54
N THR A 40 -7.25 -6.66 5.37
CA THR A 40 -6.23 -7.16 6.30
C THR A 40 -5.94 -8.62 6.00
N ALA A 41 -4.67 -8.95 5.76
CA ALA A 41 -4.22 -10.32 5.72
C ALA A 41 -3.67 -10.71 7.11
N PRO A 42 -4.23 -11.75 7.76
CA PRO A 42 -3.76 -12.21 9.06
C PRO A 42 -2.31 -12.73 8.98
N LYS A 43 -1.64 -12.79 10.13
CA LYS A 43 -0.30 -13.34 10.27
C LYS A 43 -0.26 -14.75 9.69
N LYS A 44 0.72 -15.02 8.84
CA LYS A 44 0.94 -16.36 8.30
C LYS A 44 1.75 -17.14 9.33
N GLU A 45 1.17 -18.20 9.91
CA GLU A 45 1.82 -19.04 10.93
C GLU A 45 3.18 -19.61 10.49
N SER A 46 3.43 -19.71 9.19
CA SER A 46 4.69 -20.19 8.61
C SER A 46 5.87 -19.21 8.73
N PHE A 47 5.64 -17.97 9.17
CA PHE A 47 6.70 -16.97 9.39
C PHE A 47 6.72 -16.55 10.87
N PRO A 48 7.36 -17.35 11.75
CA PRO A 48 7.34 -17.08 13.19
C PRO A 48 7.97 -15.74 13.58
N PHE A 49 8.88 -15.22 12.74
CA PHE A 49 9.59 -13.95 12.96
C PHE A 49 8.91 -12.73 12.31
N ASP A 50 7.86 -12.92 11.51
CA ASP A 50 7.09 -11.82 10.92
C ASP A 50 5.80 -11.62 11.70
N GLU A 51 5.81 -10.65 12.61
CA GLU A 51 4.63 -10.27 13.40
C GLU A 51 3.79 -9.19 12.72
N SER A 52 4.18 -8.73 11.53
CA SER A 52 3.48 -7.65 10.86
C SER A 52 2.12 -8.12 10.32
N GLN A 53 1.08 -7.33 10.61
CA GLN A 53 -0.18 -7.44 9.87
C GLN A 53 0.01 -6.75 8.52
N ARG A 54 -0.34 -7.43 7.42
CA ARG A 54 -0.35 -6.79 6.11
C ARG A 54 -1.70 -6.14 5.88
N VAL A 55 -1.67 -4.81 5.77
CA VAL A 55 -2.86 -3.99 5.51
C VAL A 55 -2.76 -3.41 4.11
N TYR A 56 -3.83 -3.60 3.34
CA TYR A 56 -4.02 -3.02 2.01
C TYR A 56 -5.12 -1.98 2.11
N ALA A 57 -4.79 -0.72 1.85
CA ALA A 57 -5.78 0.34 1.89
C ALA A 57 -5.54 1.30 0.74
N GLY A 58 -6.62 1.83 0.18
CA GLY A 58 -6.53 2.79 -0.90
C GLY A 58 -7.88 3.32 -1.31
N PHE A 59 -7.84 4.13 -2.36
CA PHE A 59 -9.02 4.78 -2.90
C PHE A 59 -9.00 4.69 -4.42
N VAL A 60 -10.11 4.29 -5.02
CA VAL A 60 -10.32 4.39 -6.46
C VAL A 60 -11.22 5.57 -6.73
N ARG A 61 -10.71 6.57 -7.42
CA ARG A 61 -11.51 7.70 -7.90
C ARG A 61 -12.06 7.37 -9.28
N ILE A 62 -13.32 7.70 -9.52
CA ILE A 62 -13.97 7.61 -10.82
C ILE A 62 -14.37 9.01 -11.31
N ASN A 63 -14.67 9.13 -12.61
CA ASN A 63 -15.02 10.38 -13.26
C ASN A 63 -16.51 10.75 -13.18
N GLN A 64 -17.31 10.04 -12.36
CA GLN A 64 -18.72 10.33 -12.13
C GLN A 64 -19.17 9.97 -10.71
N ASN A 65 -20.43 10.22 -10.36
CA ASN A 65 -20.97 9.84 -9.06
C ASN A 65 -20.97 8.31 -8.88
N VAL A 66 -20.37 7.84 -7.78
CA VAL A 66 -20.21 6.42 -7.45
C VAL A 66 -21.53 5.72 -7.14
N LEU A 67 -22.59 6.47 -6.79
CA LEU A 67 -23.91 5.89 -6.56
C LEU A 67 -24.62 5.55 -7.87
N ASP A 68 -24.34 6.32 -8.92
CA ASP A 68 -24.97 6.18 -10.24
C ASP A 68 -24.12 5.30 -11.19
N ALA A 69 -22.87 5.01 -10.80
CA ALA A 69 -21.94 4.25 -11.63
C ALA A 69 -22.21 2.74 -11.59
N PRO A 70 -22.21 2.06 -12.76
CA PRO A 70 -22.44 0.62 -12.85
C PRO A 70 -21.16 -0.17 -12.48
N ILE A 71 -20.73 -0.11 -11.23
CA ILE A 71 -19.48 -0.75 -10.77
C ILE A 71 -19.72 -2.24 -10.47
N ILE A 72 -18.80 -3.09 -10.94
CA ILE A 72 -18.78 -4.52 -10.61
C ILE A 72 -17.56 -4.79 -9.73
N GLU A 73 -17.79 -5.39 -8.55
CA GLU A 73 -16.77 -5.71 -7.54
C GLU A 73 -16.69 -7.23 -7.36
N TYR A 74 -15.49 -7.81 -7.44
CA TYR A 74 -15.24 -9.23 -7.21
C TYR A 74 -14.01 -9.43 -6.32
N ALA A 75 -14.15 -10.18 -5.23
CA ALA A 75 -13.05 -10.45 -4.31
C ALA A 75 -12.95 -11.95 -4.02
N GLU A 76 -11.83 -12.56 -4.41
CA GLU A 76 -11.59 -13.98 -4.21
C GLU A 76 -10.09 -14.26 -4.16
N ASN A 77 -9.67 -15.23 -3.33
CA ASN A 77 -8.30 -15.76 -3.29
C ASN A 77 -7.21 -14.69 -3.15
N GLY A 78 -7.47 -13.63 -2.36
CA GLY A 78 -6.53 -12.52 -2.19
C GLY A 78 -6.40 -11.63 -3.42
N CYS A 79 -7.39 -11.61 -4.31
CA CYS A 79 -7.46 -10.71 -5.45
C CYS A 79 -8.77 -9.91 -5.38
N PHE A 80 -8.67 -8.59 -5.51
CA PHE A 80 -9.83 -7.70 -5.64
C PHE A 80 -9.86 -7.06 -7.03
N LEU A 81 -10.94 -7.31 -7.75
CA LEU A 81 -11.18 -6.84 -9.10
C LEU A 81 -12.34 -5.85 -9.08
N MET A 82 -12.11 -4.67 -9.65
CA MET A 82 -13.14 -3.66 -9.90
C MET A 82 -13.22 -3.40 -11.40
N ILE A 83 -14.44 -3.46 -11.94
CA ILE A 83 -14.72 -3.14 -13.33
C ILE A 83 -15.62 -1.91 -13.35
N PHE A 84 -15.23 -0.94 -14.18
CA PHE A 84 -15.90 0.34 -14.38
C PHE A 84 -16.38 0.43 -15.84
N PRO A 85 -17.52 -0.18 -16.19
CA PRO A 85 -18.11 -0.05 -17.52
C PRO A 85 -18.34 1.43 -17.81
N GLN A 86 -17.86 1.89 -18.97
CA GLN A 86 -18.05 3.26 -19.45
C GLN A 86 -17.41 4.34 -18.56
N ASN A 87 -16.53 3.97 -17.63
CA ASN A 87 -15.92 4.88 -16.68
C ASN A 87 -14.42 4.62 -16.53
N GLU A 88 -13.68 5.69 -16.26
CA GLU A 88 -12.27 5.62 -15.92
C GLU A 88 -12.11 5.65 -14.40
N GLY A 89 -11.48 4.60 -13.87
CA GLY A 89 -11.09 4.45 -12.48
C GLY A 89 -9.60 4.66 -12.33
N THR A 90 -9.23 5.53 -11.39
CA THR A 90 -7.84 5.85 -11.06
C THR A 90 -7.56 5.39 -9.63
N LEU A 91 -6.59 4.48 -9.48
CA LEU A 91 -6.12 4.03 -8.17
C LEU A 91 -5.24 5.11 -7.54
N LEU A 92 -5.57 5.49 -6.30
CA LEU A 92 -4.82 6.41 -5.47
C LEU A 92 -4.25 5.65 -4.27
N PHE A 93 -2.93 5.65 -4.16
CA PHE A 93 -2.24 5.17 -2.96
C PHE A 93 -2.22 6.27 -1.91
N LEU A 94 -2.65 5.95 -0.69
CA LEU A 94 -2.50 6.87 0.43
C LEU A 94 -1.00 7.05 0.73
N PRO A 95 -0.53 8.28 0.97
CA PRO A 95 0.85 8.50 1.36
C PRO A 95 1.12 7.71 2.64
N GLN A 96 2.10 6.80 2.61
CA GLN A 96 2.45 6.04 3.80
C GLN A 96 2.95 7.00 4.89
N PRO A 97 2.56 6.80 6.16
CA PRO A 97 3.22 7.46 7.27
C PRO A 97 4.70 7.13 7.16
N ARG A 98 5.55 8.14 6.94
CA ARG A 98 7.00 7.94 6.95
C ARG A 98 7.36 7.26 8.27
N CYS A 99 7.93 6.06 8.23
CA CYS A 99 8.57 5.49 9.42
C CYS A 99 9.57 6.53 9.91
N ALA A 100 9.34 7.06 11.11
CA ALA A 100 10.32 7.91 11.75
C ALA A 100 11.63 7.10 11.85
N PRO A 101 12.79 7.69 11.51
CA PRO A 101 14.07 7.04 11.73
C PRO A 101 14.15 6.58 13.19
N PRO A 102 14.71 5.39 13.47
CA PRO A 102 14.90 4.94 14.84
C PRO A 102 15.64 6.04 15.61
N GLN A 103 15.00 6.57 16.64
CA GLN A 103 15.64 7.48 17.58
C GLN A 103 16.69 6.65 18.31
N ILE A 104 17.94 6.79 17.90
CA ILE A 104 19.07 6.29 18.69
C ILE A 104 19.00 7.09 19.99
N SER A 105 18.50 6.47 21.05
CA SER A 105 18.61 7.03 22.38
C SER A 105 20.10 7.13 22.68
N SER A 106 20.65 8.34 22.65
CA SER A 106 21.98 8.61 23.18
C SER A 106 21.95 8.26 24.66
N GLY A 107 22.41 7.06 24.99
CA GLY A 107 22.71 6.67 26.35
C GLY A 107 23.69 7.68 26.92
N SER A 108 23.34 8.26 28.06
CA SER A 108 24.22 9.13 28.83
C SER A 108 25.38 8.30 29.37
N GLU A 109 26.48 8.25 28.63
CA GLU A 109 27.75 7.77 29.14
C GLU A 109 28.30 8.78 30.16
N LYS A 110 28.58 8.28 31.36
CA LYS A 110 29.30 8.98 32.41
C LYS A 110 30.68 9.37 31.88
N SER A 111 31.00 10.65 32.01
CA SER A 111 32.34 11.21 31.85
C SER A 111 33.28 10.63 32.91
N ASP A 112 34.36 10.00 32.45
CA ASP A 112 35.61 9.86 33.19
C ASP A 112 36.76 10.28 32.26
N GLU A 113 37.64 11.11 32.80
CA GLU A 113 38.71 11.84 32.12
C GLU A 113 39.85 10.93 31.66
N GLY A 114 40.43 11.21 30.49
CA GLY A 114 41.64 10.53 30.01
C GLY A 114 42.21 11.17 28.74
N GLU A 115 43.34 11.87 28.89
CA GLU A 115 44.14 12.46 27.81
C GLU A 115 44.61 11.42 26.78
N GLY A 116 44.62 11.78 25.48
CA GLY A 116 45.21 10.92 24.46
C GLY A 116 45.11 11.47 23.03
N SER A 117 46.28 11.68 22.43
CA SER A 117 46.56 12.29 21.13
C SER A 117 46.18 11.44 19.90
N SER A 118 45.90 12.13 18.79
CA SER A 118 46.29 11.82 17.40
C SER A 118 45.31 11.19 16.40
N SER A 119 45.37 11.80 15.21
CA SER A 119 45.19 11.26 13.86
C SER A 119 43.77 10.89 13.39
N GLY A 120 43.38 11.49 12.26
CA GLY A 120 42.08 11.29 11.67
C GLY A 120 41.90 9.97 10.95
N LYS A 121 40.70 9.80 10.40
CA LYS A 121 40.43 9.22 9.07
C LYS A 121 38.98 9.50 8.72
N SER A 122 38.80 10.27 7.65
CA SER A 122 37.59 10.25 6.83
C SER A 122 37.49 8.85 6.21
N ILE A 123 36.35 8.20 6.33
CA ILE A 123 36.03 7.00 5.54
C ILE A 123 34.78 7.33 4.72
N THR A 124 35.01 7.44 3.42
CA THR A 124 34.00 7.40 2.36
C THR A 124 34.22 6.09 1.61
N GLU A 125 33.20 5.24 1.48
CA GLU A 125 33.18 4.08 0.57
C GLU A 125 31.69 3.78 0.33
N VAL A 126 31.06 4.12 -0.81
CA VAL A 126 31.16 3.69 -2.22
C VAL A 126 30.68 2.25 -2.48
N GLN A 127 29.49 2.20 -3.09
CA GLN A 127 28.91 1.24 -4.06
C GLN A 127 29.38 -0.22 -4.19
N GLY A 128 28.39 -1.11 -4.31
CA GLY A 128 28.45 -2.40 -5.04
C GLY A 128 27.02 -2.85 -5.39
N ILE A 129 26.51 -2.60 -6.59
CA ILE A 129 26.57 -3.39 -7.85
C ILE A 129 25.29 -4.23 -8.03
N LEU A 130 24.61 -3.95 -9.16
CA LEU A 130 23.59 -4.77 -9.79
C LEU A 130 24.23 -6.02 -10.40
N ASP A 131 23.55 -7.15 -10.26
CA ASP A 131 23.36 -8.13 -11.34
C ASP A 131 21.87 -8.52 -11.36
#